data_AF-A0A7C7ZU52-F1
#
_entry.id   AF-A0A7C7ZU52-F1
#
_cell.length_a   1.000
_cell.length_b   1.000
_cell.length_c   1.000
_cell.angle_alpha   90.00
_cell.angle_beta   90.00
_cell.angle_gamma   90.00
#
_symmetry.space_group_name_H-M   'P 1'
#
loop_
_entity.id
_entity.type
_entity.pdbx_description
1 polymer ?
#
loop_
_entity_poly.entity_id
_entity_poly.type
_entity_poly.pdbx_seq_one_letter_code
_entity_poly.pdbx_strand_id
1 'polypeptide(L)'
;MSEKKVHEVLQKVFTEWFEGVEKNMSRRPERKPEFVNTSGIPVSRIYSPLDLEGDDYLEEVGFPGEYPYTRGVQPTMYRGRYWTMRQYAGFATAKESNNRYRFLLDQGQTGLSVAFDLPTQIGYDSDNEMAIGEVGKVGVAIDSLRDMEILFDQIPLDKVSTSMTINAPAAVLLAMYMAVGEKQGVSADKLRGTIQNDILKEYSSRGTYIFPPKPSMRIITDIFSFCAEKVPLWNTISISGYHIREAGSTAVQEVAFTLANGMAYVKAALEAGLDVDAFGP
;
A
#
# COMPACT_ATOMS: atom_id res chain seq x y z
N MET A 1 -40.66 -21.52 -5.91
CA MET A 1 -40.52 -22.19 -4.60
C MET A 1 -40.12 -21.12 -3.60
N SER A 2 -40.63 -21.13 -2.36
CA SER A 2 -40.12 -20.20 -1.35
C SER A 2 -38.62 -20.46 -1.11
N GLU A 3 -37.83 -19.42 -0.82
CA GLU A 3 -36.38 -19.55 -0.52
C GLU A 3 -36.13 -20.62 0.55
N LYS A 4 -36.99 -20.67 1.57
CA LYS A 4 -36.96 -21.70 2.61
C LYS A 4 -37.04 -23.14 2.04
N LYS A 5 -37.88 -23.37 1.04
CA LYS A 5 -38.01 -24.69 0.40
C LYS A 5 -36.79 -25.04 -0.46
N VAL A 6 -36.13 -24.05 -1.06
CA VAL A 6 -34.89 -24.26 -1.83
C VAL A 6 -33.73 -24.61 -0.88
N HIS A 7 -33.62 -23.88 0.24
CA HIS A 7 -32.61 -24.13 1.26
C HIS A 7 -32.76 -25.52 1.90
N GLU A 8 -33.99 -25.93 2.27
CA GLU A 8 -34.26 -27.27 2.81
C GLU A 8 -33.89 -28.40 1.83
N VAL A 9 -34.21 -28.23 0.54
CA VAL A 9 -33.82 -29.19 -0.51
C VAL A 9 -32.31 -29.24 -0.67
N LEU A 10 -31.63 -28.09 -0.69
CA LEU A 10 -30.19 -28.02 -0.82
C LEU A 10 -29.47 -28.68 0.36
N GLN A 11 -29.95 -28.44 1.59
CA GLN A 11 -29.45 -29.08 2.80
C GLN A 11 -29.54 -30.61 2.70
N LYS A 12 -30.70 -31.12 2.28
CA LYS A 12 -30.91 -32.56 2.13
C LYS A 12 -29.94 -33.17 1.11
N VAL A 13 -29.82 -32.58 -0.07
CA VAL A 13 -28.94 -33.06 -1.14
C VAL A 13 -27.47 -32.99 -0.70
N PHE A 14 -27.08 -31.94 0.02
CA PHE A 14 -25.73 -31.80 0.57
C PHE A 14 -25.41 -32.92 1.56
N THR A 15 -26.33 -33.24 2.48
CA THR A 15 -26.17 -34.35 3.42
C THR A 15 -26.02 -35.70 2.70
N GLU A 16 -26.89 -36.00 1.73
CA GLU A 16 -26.81 -37.24 0.94
C GLU A 16 -25.47 -37.37 0.20
N TRP A 17 -24.97 -36.27 -0.37
CA TRP A 17 -23.65 -36.21 -1.00
C TRP A 17 -22.52 -36.44 0.01
N PHE A 18 -22.56 -35.78 1.17
CA PHE A 18 -21.52 -35.86 2.19
C PHE A 18 -21.37 -37.28 2.73
N GLU A 19 -22.47 -37.98 3.01
CA GLU A 19 -22.46 -39.41 3.39
C GLU A 19 -21.82 -40.29 2.30
N GLY A 20 -22.08 -39.98 1.03
CA GLY A 20 -21.44 -40.65 -0.11
C GLY A 20 -19.92 -40.43 -0.14
N VAL A 21 -19.46 -39.23 0.23
CA VAL A 21 -18.03 -38.92 0.34
C VAL A 21 -17.39 -39.68 1.49
N GLU A 22 -18.00 -39.70 2.68
CA GLU A 22 -17.48 -40.43 3.84
C GLU A 22 -17.31 -41.93 3.57
N LYS A 23 -18.29 -42.54 2.89
CA LYS A 23 -18.19 -43.94 2.44
C LYS A 23 -16.99 -44.17 1.54
N ASN A 24 -16.70 -43.25 0.62
CA ASN A 24 -15.54 -43.34 -0.26
C ASN A 24 -14.22 -43.12 0.48
N MET A 25 -14.18 -42.20 1.46
CA MET A 25 -12.98 -41.93 2.27
C MET A 25 -12.51 -43.15 3.05
N SER A 26 -13.42 -44.04 3.47
CA SER A 26 -13.06 -45.31 4.11
C SER A 26 -12.19 -46.21 3.22
N ARG A 27 -12.33 -46.11 1.89
CA ARG A 27 -11.55 -46.87 0.90
C ARG A 27 -10.37 -46.09 0.34
N ARG A 28 -10.52 -44.76 0.23
CA ARG A 28 -9.56 -43.84 -0.38
C ARG A 28 -9.52 -42.56 0.46
N PRO A 29 -8.74 -42.53 1.55
CA PRO A 29 -8.68 -41.36 2.42
C PRO A 29 -8.10 -40.15 1.69
N GLU A 30 -8.43 -38.96 2.18
CA GLU A 30 -7.82 -37.73 1.71
C GLU A 30 -6.35 -37.65 2.12
N ARG A 31 -5.58 -36.79 1.44
CA ARG A 31 -4.13 -36.65 1.65
C ARG A 31 -3.76 -36.11 3.03
N LYS A 32 -4.68 -35.40 3.67
CA LYS A 32 -4.53 -34.80 4.99
C LYS A 32 -5.85 -34.96 5.76
N PRO A 33 -5.79 -35.07 7.09
CA PRO A 33 -7.00 -35.06 7.92
C PRO A 33 -7.70 -33.69 7.90
N GLU A 34 -6.94 -32.62 7.67
CA GLU A 34 -7.44 -31.25 7.57
C GLU A 34 -6.67 -30.50 6.48
N PHE A 35 -7.39 -29.65 5.74
CA PHE A 35 -6.80 -28.73 4.78
C PHE A 35 -6.88 -27.32 5.37
N VAL A 36 -5.74 -26.66 5.51
CA VAL A 36 -5.64 -25.28 5.98
C VAL A 36 -4.97 -24.43 4.92
N ASN A 37 -5.33 -23.15 4.84
CA ASN A 37 -4.59 -22.19 4.02
C ASN A 37 -3.29 -21.74 4.74
N THR A 38 -2.52 -20.85 4.10
CA THR A 38 -1.25 -20.35 4.65
C THR A 38 -1.39 -19.52 5.93
N SER A 39 -2.62 -19.13 6.29
CA SER A 39 -2.94 -18.44 7.55
C SER A 39 -3.44 -19.38 8.64
N GLY A 40 -3.45 -20.69 8.40
CA GLY A 40 -3.96 -21.68 9.35
C GLY A 40 -5.49 -21.73 9.43
N ILE A 41 -6.21 -21.12 8.47
CA ILE A 41 -7.67 -21.16 8.43
C ILE A 41 -8.10 -22.48 7.78
N PRO A 42 -8.97 -23.29 8.42
CA PRO A 42 -9.53 -24.49 7.83
C PRO A 42 -10.29 -24.18 6.55
N VAL A 43 -10.09 -25.02 5.52
CA VAL A 43 -10.75 -24.91 4.22
C VAL A 43 -11.65 -26.12 4.03
N SER A 44 -12.96 -25.86 3.97
CA SER A 44 -13.97 -26.88 3.71
C SER A 44 -13.77 -27.51 2.32
N ARG A 45 -14.19 -28.78 2.17
CA ARG A 45 -14.07 -29.53 0.90
C ARG A 45 -14.75 -28.80 -0.26
N ILE A 46 -15.92 -28.21 0.01
CA ILE A 46 -16.67 -27.35 -0.89
C ILE A 46 -17.31 -26.22 -0.06
N TYR A 47 -17.65 -25.13 -0.73
CA TYR A 47 -18.52 -24.07 -0.21
C TYR A 47 -19.76 -24.01 -1.11
N SER A 48 -20.91 -23.74 -0.51
CA SER A 48 -22.23 -23.78 -1.12
C SER A 48 -23.08 -22.61 -0.61
N PRO A 49 -24.28 -22.37 -1.18
CA PRO A 49 -25.21 -21.39 -0.62
C PRO A 49 -25.67 -21.68 0.82
N LEU A 50 -25.38 -22.85 1.38
CA LEU A 50 -25.64 -23.16 2.79
C LEU A 50 -24.61 -22.53 3.73
N ASP A 51 -23.42 -22.19 3.22
CA ASP A 51 -22.31 -21.62 3.99
C ASP A 51 -22.40 -20.09 4.10
N LEU A 52 -23.45 -19.51 3.51
CA LEU A 52 -23.83 -18.12 3.56
C LEU A 52 -24.80 -17.91 4.73
N GLU A 53 -24.28 -17.85 5.97
CA GLU A 53 -25.08 -17.56 7.16
C GLU A 53 -25.21 -16.05 7.37
N GLY A 54 -26.43 -15.51 7.34
CA GLY A 54 -26.70 -14.13 7.79
C GLY A 54 -26.50 -13.02 6.76
N ASP A 55 -26.35 -13.36 5.46
CA ASP A 55 -26.09 -12.44 4.34
C ASP A 55 -27.03 -11.23 4.25
N ASP A 56 -26.72 -10.13 4.95
CA ASP A 56 -27.12 -8.82 4.47
C ASP A 56 -26.14 -8.42 3.35
N TYR A 57 -26.44 -8.91 2.14
CA TYR A 57 -25.70 -8.56 0.93
C TYR A 57 -25.50 -7.05 0.84
N LEU A 58 -26.46 -6.22 1.28
CA LEU A 58 -26.34 -4.77 1.20
C LEU A 58 -25.38 -4.21 2.24
N GLU A 59 -25.32 -4.78 3.45
CA GLU A 59 -24.42 -4.33 4.52
C GLU A 59 -22.97 -4.79 4.33
N GLU A 60 -22.75 -6.04 3.90
CA GLU A 60 -21.39 -6.63 3.86
C GLU A 60 -20.74 -6.62 2.47
N VAL A 61 -21.53 -6.70 1.40
CA VAL A 61 -21.02 -6.81 0.03
C VAL A 61 -21.27 -5.53 -0.77
N GLY A 62 -22.52 -5.07 -0.83
CA GLY A 62 -22.95 -3.85 -1.49
C GLY A 62 -22.65 -3.77 -2.99
N PHE A 63 -22.43 -2.53 -3.45
CA PHE A 63 -22.10 -2.18 -4.83
C PHE A 63 -20.73 -1.47 -4.88
N PRO A 64 -19.98 -1.56 -5.99
CA PRO A 64 -18.69 -0.88 -6.10
C PRO A 64 -18.88 0.64 -6.03
N GLY A 65 -17.97 1.34 -5.35
CA GLY A 65 -18.04 2.79 -5.13
C GLY A 65 -18.97 3.22 -4.00
N GLU A 66 -19.55 2.28 -3.25
CA GLU A 66 -20.40 2.53 -2.08
C GLU A 66 -19.89 1.73 -0.88
N TYR A 67 -20.09 2.25 0.34
CA TYR A 67 -19.78 1.52 1.57
C TYR A 67 -20.51 0.17 1.60
N PRO A 68 -19.88 -0.94 2.02
CA PRO A 68 -18.56 -1.07 2.65
C PRO A 68 -17.37 -1.21 1.68
N TYR A 69 -17.55 -0.92 0.40
CA TYR A 69 -16.53 -0.98 -0.65
C TYR A 69 -15.92 -2.38 -0.91
N THR A 70 -16.54 -3.45 -0.41
CA THR A 70 -16.12 -4.85 -0.62
C THR A 70 -15.92 -5.17 -2.11
N ARG A 71 -16.73 -4.58 -2.99
CA ARG A 71 -16.63 -4.76 -4.46
C ARG A 71 -15.70 -3.77 -5.18
N GLY A 72 -15.05 -2.87 -4.44
CA GLY A 72 -14.11 -1.88 -4.95
C GLY A 72 -14.49 -0.43 -4.61
N VAL A 73 -13.48 0.43 -4.51
CA VAL A 73 -13.61 1.85 -4.13
C VAL A 73 -14.08 2.77 -5.25
N GLN A 74 -14.21 2.28 -6.48
CA GLN A 74 -14.66 3.07 -7.64
C GLN A 74 -15.87 2.40 -8.31
N PRO A 75 -16.91 3.14 -8.72
CA PRO A 75 -18.14 2.56 -9.26
C PRO A 75 -17.95 1.82 -10.60
N THR A 76 -16.97 2.24 -11.40
CA THR A 76 -16.70 1.62 -12.71
C THR A 76 -15.41 0.78 -12.75
N MET A 77 -14.61 0.81 -11.68
CA MET A 77 -13.30 0.14 -11.57
C MET A 77 -12.53 0.17 -12.90
N TYR A 78 -12.08 -0.99 -13.37
CA TYR A 78 -11.23 -1.15 -14.55
C TYR A 78 -11.98 -1.06 -15.88
N ARG A 79 -13.32 -0.92 -15.88
CA ARG A 79 -14.07 -0.55 -17.09
C ARG A 79 -13.92 0.94 -17.39
N GLY A 80 -13.74 1.76 -16.35
CA GLY A 80 -13.48 3.19 -16.48
C GLY A 80 -12.00 3.49 -16.68
N ARG A 81 -11.14 2.99 -15.78
CA ARG A 81 -9.69 3.22 -15.82
C ARG A 81 -8.94 2.02 -15.26
N TYR A 82 -7.91 1.54 -15.96
CA TYR A 82 -7.00 0.54 -15.42
C TYR A 82 -6.28 1.05 -14.16
N TRP A 83 -5.79 0.12 -13.34
CA TRP A 83 -4.87 0.48 -12.27
C TRP A 83 -3.64 1.19 -12.84
N THR A 84 -2.99 2.01 -12.01
CA THR A 84 -1.74 2.65 -12.43
C THR A 84 -0.66 1.59 -12.50
N MET A 85 -0.13 1.31 -13.70
CA MET A 85 1.07 0.50 -13.85
C MET A 85 2.25 1.33 -13.34
N ARG A 86 2.85 0.89 -12.23
CA ARG A 86 3.85 1.65 -11.48
C ARG A 86 4.97 0.72 -11.03
N GLN A 87 6.01 0.59 -11.85
CA GLN A 87 7.16 -0.22 -11.49
C GLN A 87 8.02 0.53 -10.48
N TYR A 88 8.38 -0.18 -9.41
CA TYR A 88 9.38 0.25 -8.45
C TYR A 88 10.76 0.22 -9.12
N ALA A 89 11.42 1.37 -9.20
CA ALA A 89 12.70 1.52 -9.87
C ALA A 89 13.55 2.59 -9.19
N GLY A 90 14.86 2.45 -9.33
CA GLY A 90 15.87 3.32 -8.73
C GLY A 90 17.08 2.45 -8.40
N PHE A 91 18.24 2.83 -8.92
CA PHE A 91 19.52 2.21 -8.60
C PHE A 91 20.65 3.15 -9.04
N ALA A 92 21.80 3.03 -8.38
CA ALA A 92 23.00 3.81 -8.67
C ALA A 92 22.74 5.32 -8.58
N THR A 93 23.18 6.08 -9.58
CA THR A 93 23.09 7.55 -9.58
C THR A 93 21.70 8.06 -9.98
N ALA A 94 21.40 9.31 -9.65
CA ALA A 94 20.19 10.00 -10.10
C ALA A 94 20.05 9.99 -11.63
N LYS A 95 21.16 10.11 -12.37
CA LYS A 95 21.13 10.13 -13.84
C LYS A 95 20.75 8.77 -14.43
N GLU A 96 21.28 7.69 -13.89
CA GLU A 96 20.96 6.33 -14.34
C GLU A 96 19.51 5.97 -14.01
N SER A 97 19.05 6.35 -12.82
CA SER A 97 17.65 6.19 -12.41
C SER A 97 16.70 7.01 -13.29
N ASN A 98 17.04 8.25 -13.63
CA ASN A 98 16.28 9.07 -14.58
C ASN A 98 16.17 8.39 -15.96
N ASN A 99 17.27 7.88 -16.50
CA ASN A 99 17.26 7.16 -17.78
C ASN A 99 16.31 5.94 -17.72
N ARG A 100 16.31 5.21 -16.60
CA ARG A 100 15.40 4.09 -16.37
C ARG A 100 13.94 4.53 -16.30
N TYR A 101 13.63 5.64 -15.62
CA TYR A 101 12.27 6.18 -15.55
C TYR A 101 11.75 6.58 -16.92
N ARG A 102 12.56 7.28 -17.70
CA ARG A 102 12.19 7.69 -19.07
C ARG A 102 11.95 6.48 -19.97
N PHE A 103 12.80 5.46 -19.89
CA PHE A 103 12.59 4.20 -20.58
C PHE A 103 11.25 3.57 -20.19
N LEU A 104 10.95 3.49 -18.89
CA LEU A 104 9.71 2.87 -18.41
C LEU A 104 8.46 3.63 -18.88
N LEU A 105 8.49 4.96 -18.85
CA LEU A 105 7.41 5.81 -19.37
C LEU A 105 7.19 5.58 -20.88
N ASP A 106 8.28 5.47 -21.65
CA ASP A 106 8.24 5.15 -23.08
C ASP A 106 7.63 3.75 -23.36
N GLN A 107 7.85 2.80 -22.45
CA GLN A 107 7.24 1.47 -22.51
C GLN A 107 5.79 1.41 -21.98
N GLY A 108 5.16 2.56 -21.71
CA GLY A 108 3.75 2.65 -21.34
C GLY A 108 3.47 2.65 -19.84
N GLN A 109 4.50 2.80 -18.98
CA GLN A 109 4.28 3.01 -17.55
C GLN A 109 3.52 4.33 -17.30
N THR A 110 2.50 4.28 -16.44
CA THR A 110 1.57 5.41 -16.23
C THR A 110 1.84 6.24 -14.97
N GLY A 111 2.88 5.89 -14.20
CA GLY A 111 3.34 6.63 -13.03
C GLY A 111 4.65 6.06 -12.50
N LEU A 112 5.46 6.86 -11.81
CA LEU A 112 6.79 6.46 -11.33
C LEU A 112 6.75 5.94 -9.89
N SER A 113 7.65 5.02 -9.54
CA SER A 113 7.89 4.68 -8.13
C SER A 113 9.38 4.65 -7.87
N VAL A 114 9.83 5.57 -7.02
CA VAL A 114 11.24 5.83 -6.73
C VAL A 114 11.70 4.97 -5.55
N ALA A 115 12.73 4.17 -5.81
CA ALA A 115 13.48 3.42 -4.82
C ALA A 115 14.72 4.21 -4.40
N PHE A 116 14.85 4.56 -3.13
CA PHE A 116 16.04 5.23 -2.58
C PHE A 116 17.02 4.22 -2.01
N ASP A 117 18.31 4.56 -2.00
CA ASP A 117 19.32 3.71 -1.36
C ASP A 117 19.17 3.68 0.17
N LEU A 118 19.98 2.87 0.85
CA LEU A 118 19.88 2.75 2.31
C LEU A 118 20.29 4.05 3.03
N PRO A 119 21.42 4.72 2.69
CA PRO A 119 21.81 6.00 3.28
C PRO A 119 20.71 7.07 3.23
N THR A 120 20.13 7.33 2.06
CA THR A 120 19.03 8.29 1.91
C THR A 120 17.83 7.89 2.77
N GLN A 121 17.50 6.59 2.89
CA GLN A 121 16.37 6.12 3.69
C GLN A 121 16.55 6.32 5.20
N ILE A 122 17.79 6.31 5.69
CA ILE A 122 18.12 6.51 7.12
C ILE A 122 18.72 7.89 7.39
N GLY A 123 18.65 8.82 6.42
CA GLY A 123 18.98 10.22 6.60
C GLY A 123 20.47 10.53 6.68
N TYR A 124 21.31 9.76 5.99
CA TYR A 124 22.72 10.07 5.82
C TYR A 124 23.01 10.54 4.40
N ASP A 125 23.91 11.52 4.30
CA ASP A 125 24.55 11.88 3.04
C ASP A 125 25.54 10.79 2.61
N SER A 126 25.80 10.69 1.31
CA SER A 126 26.64 9.66 0.70
C SER A 126 28.11 9.65 1.18
N ASP A 127 28.60 10.73 1.78
CA ASP A 127 29.96 10.81 2.35
C ASP A 127 30.04 10.48 3.85
N ASN A 128 28.90 10.15 4.47
CA ASN A 128 28.86 9.74 5.86
C ASN A 128 29.56 8.37 6.06
N GLU A 129 30.25 8.20 7.19
CA GLU A 129 30.91 6.94 7.54
C GLU A 129 29.94 5.74 7.53
N MET A 130 28.69 5.95 7.97
CA MET A 130 27.64 4.92 7.97
C MET A 130 27.13 4.54 6.58
N ALA A 131 27.41 5.35 5.55
CA ALA A 131 26.94 5.14 4.18
C ALA A 131 27.92 4.31 3.33
N ILE A 132 29.16 4.12 3.81
CA ILE A 132 30.23 3.44 3.07
C ILE A 132 29.77 2.04 2.62
N GLY A 133 29.77 1.81 1.30
CA GLY A 133 29.41 0.52 0.69
C GLY A 133 27.93 0.31 0.42
N GLU A 134 27.06 1.27 0.78
CA GLU A 134 25.61 1.18 0.57
C GLU A 134 25.04 2.25 -0.39
N VAL A 135 25.84 3.29 -0.70
CA VAL A 135 25.48 4.36 -1.65
C VAL A 135 25.08 3.79 -3.01
N GLY A 136 23.86 4.09 -3.46
CA GLY A 136 23.34 3.70 -4.77
C GLY A 136 23.10 2.20 -4.98
N LYS A 137 23.26 1.35 -3.95
CA LYS A 137 23.29 -0.12 -4.12
C LYS A 137 21.91 -0.75 -4.29
N VAL A 138 20.95 -0.28 -3.50
CA VAL A 138 19.58 -0.83 -3.44
C VAL A 138 18.51 0.18 -3.89
N GLY A 139 18.96 1.33 -4.38
CA GLY A 139 18.11 2.44 -4.80
C GLY A 139 18.97 3.60 -5.30
N VAL A 140 18.33 4.71 -5.63
CA VAL A 140 19.02 5.94 -6.02
C VAL A 140 19.54 6.68 -4.79
N ALA A 141 20.78 7.17 -4.86
CA ALA A 141 21.35 8.07 -3.86
C ALA A 141 20.83 9.51 -4.07
N ILE A 142 20.28 10.11 -3.02
CA ILE A 142 19.81 11.51 -3.00
C ILE A 142 20.31 12.18 -1.72
N ASP A 143 21.27 13.09 -1.87
CA ASP A 143 21.84 13.88 -0.77
C ASP A 143 21.28 15.31 -0.79
N SER A 144 20.97 15.83 -1.98
CA SER A 144 20.64 17.23 -2.20
C SER A 144 19.52 17.46 -3.21
N LEU A 145 19.04 18.70 -3.27
CA LEU A 145 18.10 19.12 -4.33
C LEU A 145 18.67 18.88 -5.73
N ARG A 146 19.99 18.99 -5.92
CA ARG A 146 20.64 18.79 -7.22
C ARG A 146 20.43 17.36 -7.73
N ASP A 147 20.45 16.37 -6.84
CA ASP A 147 20.24 14.98 -7.22
C ASP A 147 18.78 14.76 -7.61
N MET A 148 17.84 15.38 -6.89
CA MET A 148 16.42 15.35 -7.23
C MET A 148 16.12 16.03 -8.58
N GLU A 149 16.80 17.13 -8.91
CA GLU A 149 16.72 17.80 -10.21
C GLU A 149 17.18 16.88 -11.34
N ILE A 150 18.31 16.19 -11.15
CA ILE A 150 18.83 15.21 -12.12
C ILE A 150 17.87 14.03 -12.25
N LEU A 151 17.31 13.55 -11.14
CA LEU A 151 16.39 12.41 -11.11
C LEU A 151 15.13 12.65 -11.95
N PHE A 152 14.62 13.88 -11.95
CA PHE A 152 13.40 14.27 -12.68
C PHE A 152 13.66 15.15 -13.91
N ASP A 153 14.91 15.24 -14.37
CA ASP A 153 15.24 15.91 -15.62
C ASP A 153 14.40 15.34 -16.77
N GLN A 154 13.77 16.23 -17.55
CA GLN A 154 12.88 15.88 -18.68
C GLN A 154 11.64 15.04 -18.30
N ILE A 155 11.26 14.99 -17.02
CA ILE A 155 10.03 14.35 -16.54
C ILE A 155 9.07 15.45 -16.04
N PRO A 156 7.95 15.71 -16.73
CA PRO A 156 7.01 16.77 -16.36
C PRO A 156 6.18 16.36 -15.12
N LEU A 157 6.42 16.99 -13.97
CA LEU A 157 5.81 16.61 -12.69
C LEU A 157 4.31 16.94 -12.57
N ASP A 158 3.76 17.75 -13.47
CA ASP A 158 2.32 18.03 -13.59
C ASP A 158 1.54 16.93 -14.34
N LYS A 159 2.25 16.06 -15.08
CA LYS A 159 1.65 15.01 -15.93
C LYS A 159 1.89 13.60 -15.40
N VAL A 160 2.98 13.40 -14.67
CA VAL A 160 3.37 12.08 -14.18
C VAL A 160 3.16 12.01 -12.68
N SER A 161 2.33 11.05 -12.24
CA SER A 161 2.20 10.79 -10.81
C SER A 161 3.43 10.05 -10.29
N THR A 162 4.04 10.53 -9.20
CA THR A 162 5.25 9.93 -8.61
C THR A 162 5.00 9.39 -7.21
N SER A 163 5.34 8.13 -6.98
CA SER A 163 5.40 7.53 -5.65
C SER A 163 6.85 7.50 -5.18
N MET A 164 7.10 7.88 -3.93
CA MET A 164 8.41 7.85 -3.30
C MET A 164 8.36 6.87 -2.12
N THR A 165 9.07 5.75 -2.22
CA THR A 165 9.16 4.74 -1.16
C THR A 165 10.15 5.22 -0.09
N ILE A 166 9.73 6.23 0.66
CA ILE A 166 10.53 6.90 1.68
C ILE A 166 9.70 7.11 2.95
N ASN A 167 10.32 6.96 4.11
CA ASN A 167 9.63 6.96 5.41
C ASN A 167 10.24 8.00 6.36
N ALA A 168 11.28 7.66 7.12
CA ALA A 168 11.80 8.56 8.16
C ALA A 168 12.20 9.97 7.64
N PRO A 169 12.83 10.13 6.47
CA PRO A 169 13.12 11.46 5.90
C PRO A 169 12.07 11.92 4.88
N ALA A 170 10.86 11.34 4.85
CA ALA A 170 9.85 11.63 3.84
C ALA A 170 9.51 13.12 3.69
N ALA A 171 9.48 13.88 4.80
CA ALA A 171 9.26 15.33 4.78
C ALA A 171 10.32 16.05 3.93
N VAL A 172 11.59 15.67 4.07
CA VAL A 172 12.72 16.28 3.36
C VAL A 172 12.64 15.97 1.86
N LEU A 173 12.41 14.71 1.50
CA LEU A 173 12.33 14.29 0.09
C LEU A 173 11.07 14.87 -0.59
N LEU A 174 9.96 15.02 0.14
CA LEU A 174 8.79 15.73 -0.36
C LEU A 174 9.08 17.21 -0.63
N ALA A 175 9.78 17.89 0.31
CA ALA A 175 10.18 19.28 0.11
C ALA A 175 11.09 19.44 -1.12
N MET A 176 12.06 18.54 -1.30
CA MET A 176 12.92 18.52 -2.50
C MET A 176 12.09 18.31 -3.78
N TYR A 177 11.15 17.35 -3.77
CA TYR A 177 10.27 17.09 -4.91
C TYR A 177 9.43 18.32 -5.29
N MET A 178 8.87 19.02 -4.30
CA MET A 178 8.14 20.26 -4.51
C MET A 178 9.01 21.37 -5.08
N ALA A 179 10.24 21.52 -4.59
CA ALA A 179 11.19 22.51 -5.11
C ALA A 179 11.59 22.24 -6.57
N VAL A 180 11.72 20.96 -6.96
CA VAL A 180 11.89 20.59 -8.38
C VAL A 180 10.66 20.95 -9.19
N GLY A 181 9.44 20.70 -8.68
CA GLY A 181 8.20 21.13 -9.31
C GLY A 181 8.16 22.63 -9.56
N GLU A 182 8.50 23.43 -8.55
CA GLU A 182 8.57 24.89 -8.65
C GLU A 182 9.58 25.34 -9.72
N LYS A 183 10.77 24.72 -9.77
CA LYS A 183 11.79 24.99 -10.82
C LYS A 183 11.31 24.62 -12.22
N GLN A 184 10.43 23.64 -12.35
CA GLN A 184 9.76 23.29 -13.62
C GLN A 184 8.56 24.20 -13.95
N GLY A 185 8.21 25.16 -13.07
CA GLY A 185 7.03 26.02 -13.22
C GLY A 185 5.71 25.33 -12.83
N VAL A 186 5.77 24.24 -12.07
CA VAL A 186 4.62 23.48 -11.57
C VAL A 186 4.35 23.88 -10.11
N SER A 187 3.18 24.45 -9.87
CA SER A 187 2.73 24.79 -8.52
C SER A 187 2.38 23.53 -7.71
N ALA A 188 2.52 23.61 -6.39
CA ALA A 188 2.35 22.48 -5.48
C ALA A 188 0.96 21.81 -5.58
N ASP A 189 -0.10 22.59 -5.83
CA ASP A 189 -1.48 22.11 -6.00
C ASP A 189 -1.69 21.21 -7.22
N LYS A 190 -0.74 21.19 -8.16
CA LYS A 190 -0.78 20.33 -9.35
C LYS A 190 0.01 19.04 -9.19
N LEU A 191 0.82 18.91 -8.14
CA LEU A 191 1.67 17.75 -7.93
C LEU A 191 0.82 16.56 -7.48
N ARG A 192 0.92 15.46 -8.24
CA ARG A 192 0.24 14.20 -7.94
C ARG A 192 1.25 13.16 -7.52
N GLY A 193 1.05 12.52 -6.39
CA GLY A 193 2.01 11.53 -5.95
C GLY A 193 1.69 10.92 -4.61
N THR A 194 2.66 10.20 -4.07
CA THR A 194 2.58 9.51 -2.79
C THR A 194 3.96 9.51 -2.14
N ILE A 195 4.03 9.77 -0.84
CA ILE A 195 5.16 9.32 -0.01
C ILE A 195 4.70 8.14 0.83
N GLN A 196 5.58 7.16 1.08
CA GLN A 196 5.18 6.00 1.88
C GLN A 196 4.86 6.39 3.32
N ASN A 197 5.76 7.13 3.97
CA ASN A 197 5.51 7.86 5.23
C ASN A 197 4.84 7.03 6.36
N ASP A 198 5.05 5.71 6.37
CA ASP A 198 4.49 4.81 7.37
C ASP A 198 5.63 4.40 8.32
N ILE A 199 5.79 5.13 9.43
CA ILE A 199 6.87 4.85 10.39
C ILE A 199 6.56 3.66 11.30
N LEU A 200 5.30 3.35 11.60
CA LEU A 200 4.95 2.27 12.53
C LEU A 200 5.45 0.91 12.01
N LYS A 201 5.30 0.64 10.71
CA LYS A 201 5.87 -0.57 10.10
C LYS A 201 7.40 -0.58 10.02
N GLU A 202 8.06 0.57 10.11
CA GLU A 202 9.53 0.62 10.22
C GLU A 202 10.01 -0.04 11.50
N TYR A 203 9.35 0.24 12.63
CA TYR A 203 9.74 -0.33 13.92
C TYR A 203 9.43 -1.83 14.02
N SER A 204 8.36 -2.30 13.37
CA SER A 204 7.94 -3.70 13.47
C SER A 204 8.62 -4.63 12.47
N SER A 205 8.96 -4.15 11.27
CA SER A 205 9.21 -5.05 10.13
C SER A 205 10.29 -4.61 9.14
N ARG A 206 10.54 -3.30 8.96
CA ARG A 206 11.41 -2.81 7.86
C ARG A 206 12.74 -2.22 8.33
N GLY A 207 12.78 -1.56 9.49
CA GLY A 207 14.02 -1.15 10.17
C GLY A 207 14.68 0.16 9.72
N THR A 208 14.07 0.97 8.83
CA THR A 208 14.67 2.25 8.37
C THR A 208 14.06 3.46 9.10
N TYR A 209 14.07 3.43 10.43
CA TYR A 209 13.65 4.56 11.28
C TYR A 209 14.87 5.40 11.72
N ILE A 210 14.65 6.69 11.97
CA ILE A 210 15.70 7.62 12.45
C ILE A 210 15.40 8.04 13.90
N PHE A 211 14.19 8.53 14.15
CA PHE A 211 13.79 9.06 15.46
C PHE A 211 13.03 8.02 16.29
N PRO A 212 12.85 8.24 17.61
CA PRO A 212 11.91 7.46 18.42
C PRO A 212 10.45 7.59 17.92
N PRO A 213 9.54 6.67 18.30
CA PRO A 213 8.18 6.63 17.75
C PRO A 213 7.38 7.94 17.88
N LYS A 214 7.42 8.61 19.04
CA LYS A 214 6.65 9.84 19.28
C LYS A 214 6.99 10.99 18.32
N PRO A 215 8.25 11.45 18.20
CA PRO A 215 8.59 12.50 17.24
C PRO A 215 8.34 12.07 15.78
N SER A 216 8.53 10.80 15.43
CA SER A 216 8.21 10.32 14.08
C SER A 216 6.73 10.41 13.75
N MET A 217 5.84 10.04 14.67
CA MET A 217 4.39 10.20 14.50
C MET A 217 3.99 11.67 14.32
N ARG A 218 4.64 12.59 15.05
CA ARG A 218 4.44 14.03 14.89
C ARG A 218 4.83 14.54 13.50
N ILE A 219 5.95 14.05 12.94
CA ILE A 219 6.33 14.40 11.55
C ILE A 219 5.25 13.95 10.56
N ILE A 220 4.66 12.78 10.76
CA ILE A 220 3.59 12.27 9.90
C ILE A 220 2.36 13.18 9.95
N THR A 221 1.91 13.57 11.15
CA THR A 221 0.76 14.48 11.28
C THR A 221 1.05 15.89 10.75
N ASP A 222 2.29 16.38 10.89
CA ASP A 222 2.71 17.66 10.30
C ASP A 222 2.64 17.60 8.75
N ILE A 223 3.04 16.48 8.15
CA ILE A 223 2.89 16.23 6.70
C ILE A 223 1.42 16.20 6.28
N PHE A 224 0.54 15.55 7.06
CA PHE A 224 -0.90 15.50 6.76
C PHE A 224 -1.48 16.91 6.71
N SER A 225 -1.23 17.69 7.76
CA SER A 225 -1.67 19.09 7.86
C SER A 225 -1.17 19.93 6.69
N PHE A 226 0.14 19.85 6.40
CA PHE A 226 0.75 20.64 5.33
C PHE A 226 0.19 20.28 3.94
N CYS A 227 0.06 18.99 3.63
CA CYS A 227 -0.41 18.57 2.31
C CYS A 227 -1.89 18.86 2.10
N ALA A 228 -2.73 18.72 3.14
CA ALA A 228 -4.14 19.08 3.07
C ALA A 228 -4.34 20.54 2.63
N GLU A 229 -3.48 21.46 3.07
CA GLU A 229 -3.56 22.88 2.69
C GLU A 229 -2.81 23.21 1.39
N LYS A 230 -1.61 22.65 1.18
CA LYS A 230 -0.66 23.13 0.15
C LYS A 230 -0.47 22.19 -1.03
N VAL A 231 -0.73 20.89 -0.86
CA VAL A 231 -0.47 19.85 -1.86
C VAL A 231 -1.66 18.87 -1.95
N PRO A 232 -2.89 19.35 -2.19
CA PRO A 232 -4.13 18.58 -2.02
C PRO A 232 -4.27 17.35 -2.92
N LEU A 233 -3.43 17.20 -3.96
CA LEU A 233 -3.44 16.03 -4.84
C LEU A 233 -2.37 14.98 -4.45
N TRP A 234 -1.74 15.15 -3.28
CA TRP A 234 -0.71 14.27 -2.76
C TRP A 234 -1.26 13.27 -1.74
N ASN A 235 -1.01 11.99 -1.97
CA ASN A 235 -1.30 10.95 -0.99
C ASN A 235 -0.22 11.00 0.10
N THR A 236 -0.60 11.40 1.30
CA THR A 236 0.34 11.77 2.38
C THR A 236 0.95 10.57 3.09
N ILE A 237 0.37 9.39 2.92
CA ILE A 237 0.84 8.13 3.49
C ILE A 237 0.39 6.95 2.63
N SER A 238 1.16 5.86 2.68
CA SER A 238 0.77 4.54 2.19
C SER A 238 0.91 3.56 3.34
N ILE A 239 -0.17 3.37 4.11
CA ILE A 239 -0.21 2.44 5.26
C ILE A 239 0.00 1.02 4.74
N SER A 240 1.10 0.38 5.15
CA SER A 240 1.71 -0.71 4.39
C SER A 240 1.68 -2.06 5.12
N GLY A 241 0.99 -3.04 4.53
CA GLY A 241 1.06 -4.46 4.92
C GLY A 241 2.20 -5.24 4.28
N TYR A 242 2.65 -4.80 3.10
CA TYR A 242 3.67 -5.51 2.31
C TYR A 242 4.91 -5.92 3.12
N HIS A 243 5.53 -4.98 3.84
CA HIS A 243 6.75 -5.26 4.62
C HIS A 243 6.48 -6.18 5.81
N ILE A 244 5.29 -6.08 6.42
CA ILE A 244 4.85 -6.94 7.51
C ILE A 244 4.69 -8.37 6.98
N ARG A 245 4.19 -8.52 5.74
CA ARG A 245 4.08 -9.81 5.06
C ARG A 245 5.45 -10.40 4.71
N GLU A 246 6.33 -9.61 4.11
CA GLU A 246 7.69 -10.03 3.76
C GLU A 246 8.54 -10.38 4.99
N ALA A 247 8.24 -9.79 6.14
CA ALA A 247 8.84 -10.16 7.43
C ALA A 247 8.33 -11.51 7.98
N GLY A 248 7.38 -12.17 7.31
CA GLY A 248 6.91 -13.51 7.63
C GLY A 248 5.53 -13.61 8.28
N SER A 249 4.72 -12.55 8.23
CA SER A 249 3.35 -12.61 8.79
C SER A 249 2.36 -13.41 7.93
N THR A 250 1.26 -13.85 8.52
CA THR A 250 0.12 -14.43 7.78
C THR A 250 -0.75 -13.34 7.14
N ALA A 251 -1.68 -13.70 6.25
CA ALA A 251 -2.59 -12.72 5.65
C ALA A 251 -3.48 -12.03 6.69
N VAL A 252 -3.88 -12.77 7.73
CA VAL A 252 -4.68 -12.23 8.83
C VAL A 252 -3.88 -11.19 9.62
N GLN A 253 -2.62 -11.50 9.93
CA GLN A 253 -1.72 -10.59 10.64
C GLN A 253 -1.40 -9.34 9.83
N GLU A 254 -1.10 -9.50 8.54
CA GLU A 254 -0.88 -8.39 7.61
C GLU A 254 -2.05 -7.40 7.65
N VAL A 255 -3.28 -7.88 7.39
CA VAL A 255 -4.48 -7.03 7.40
C VAL A 255 -4.70 -6.40 8.78
N ALA A 256 -4.65 -7.19 9.85
CA ALA A 256 -4.92 -6.71 11.21
C ALA A 256 -3.91 -5.63 11.64
N PHE A 257 -2.61 -5.85 11.41
CA PHE A 257 -1.57 -4.91 11.81
C PHE A 257 -1.57 -3.65 10.95
N THR A 258 -1.81 -3.76 9.65
CA THR A 258 -1.96 -2.58 8.77
C THR A 258 -3.16 -1.72 9.17
N LEU A 259 -4.31 -2.32 9.43
CA LEU A 259 -5.49 -1.58 9.89
C LEU A 259 -5.27 -0.97 11.28
N ALA A 260 -4.62 -1.68 12.21
CA ALA A 260 -4.26 -1.14 13.51
C ALA A 260 -3.32 0.06 13.42
N ASN A 261 -2.33 0.03 12.51
CA ASN A 261 -1.49 1.18 12.21
C ASN A 261 -2.32 2.35 11.63
N GLY A 262 -3.25 2.07 10.71
CA GLY A 262 -4.17 3.08 10.18
C GLY A 262 -5.00 3.76 11.27
N MET A 263 -5.58 2.99 12.19
CA MET A 263 -6.31 3.52 13.34
C MET A 263 -5.40 4.39 14.23
N ALA A 264 -4.14 4.00 14.43
CA ALA A 264 -3.18 4.78 15.19
C ALA A 264 -2.83 6.12 14.51
N TYR A 265 -2.70 6.14 13.17
CA TYR A 265 -2.49 7.38 12.41
C TYR A 265 -3.69 8.31 12.47
N VAL A 266 -4.91 7.78 12.28
CA VAL A 266 -6.14 8.57 12.41
C VAL A 266 -6.24 9.17 13.80
N LYS A 267 -6.00 8.37 14.85
CA LYS A 267 -6.00 8.86 16.24
C LYS A 267 -4.97 9.97 16.47
N ALA A 268 -3.73 9.79 15.98
CA ALA A 268 -2.68 10.80 16.13
C ALA A 268 -3.03 12.11 15.40
N ALA A 269 -3.64 12.03 14.22
CA ALA A 269 -4.08 13.20 13.46
C ALA A 269 -5.21 13.95 14.18
N LEU A 270 -6.19 13.23 14.73
CA LEU A 270 -7.26 13.82 15.56
C LEU A 270 -6.69 14.51 16.82
N GLU A 271 -5.73 13.87 17.51
CA GLU A 271 -5.05 14.45 18.67
C GLU A 271 -4.22 15.70 18.31
N ALA A 272 -3.75 15.79 17.07
CA ALA A 272 -3.09 16.97 16.52
C ALA A 272 -4.07 18.07 16.05
N GLY A 273 -5.39 17.84 16.16
CA GLY A 273 -6.42 18.80 15.82
C GLY A 273 -6.84 18.80 14.34
N LEU A 274 -6.50 17.76 13.58
CA LEU A 274 -6.94 17.62 12.20
C LEU A 274 -8.34 17.01 12.13
N ASP A 275 -9.16 17.51 11.21
CA ASP A 275 -10.47 16.93 10.90
C ASP A 275 -10.30 15.69 10.02
N VAL A 276 -11.05 14.61 10.32
CA VAL A 276 -10.91 13.32 9.63
C VAL A 276 -11.22 13.43 8.14
N ASP A 277 -12.19 14.27 7.77
CA ASP A 277 -12.56 14.49 6.37
C ASP A 277 -11.56 15.38 5.61
N ALA A 278 -10.63 16.04 6.32
CA ALA A 278 -9.59 16.85 5.71
C ALA A 278 -8.35 16.05 5.30
N PHE A 279 -8.08 14.90 5.93
CA PHE A 279 -6.91 14.06 5.62
C PHE A 279 -7.24 12.61 5.24
N GLY A 280 -8.47 12.15 5.51
CA GLY A 280 -8.91 10.79 5.26
C GLY A 280 -9.17 10.44 3.78
N PRO A 281 -9.83 11.31 2.99
CA PRO A 281 -9.99 11.13 1.55
C PRO A 281 -8.66 11.15 0.78
#